data_AF-A0A061NAP7-F1
#
_entry.id   AF-A0A061NAP7-F1
#
_cell.length_a   1.000
_cell.length_b   1.000
_cell.length_c   1.000
_cell.angle_alpha   90.00
_cell.angle_beta   90.00
_cell.angle_gamma   90.00
#
_symmetry.space_group_name_H-M   'P 1'
#
loop_
_entity.id
_entity.type
_entity.pdbx_description
1 polymer ?
#
loop_
_entity_poly.entity_id
_entity_poly.type
_entity_poly.pdbx_seq_one_letter_code
_entity_poly.pdbx_strand_id
1 'polypeptide(L)' 'MIASAPYRIDRITSFLDPWSDPLGTGFQIIQSLYAIGPGGLFGMGFGESRQKYFYLPEPQTDFIFAVIAEEGGFIAGAW' A
#
# COMPACT_ATOMS: atom_id res chain seq x y z
N MET A 1 -1.19 -23.20 -19.13
CA MET A 1 -2.30 -22.61 -18.36
C MET A 1 -1.92 -22.00 -17.00
N ILE A 2 -0.66 -21.67 -16.72
CA ILE A 2 -0.30 -20.66 -15.69
C ILE A 2 1.03 -19.99 -16.06
N ALA A 3 1.88 -20.70 -16.81
CA ALA A 3 3.11 -20.19 -17.42
C ALA A 3 2.93 -19.35 -18.72
N SER A 4 1.71 -19.14 -19.22
CA SER A 4 1.49 -18.48 -20.53
C SER A 4 1.26 -16.97 -20.45
N ALA A 5 1.35 -16.37 -19.26
CA ALA A 5 1.11 -14.96 -19.02
C ALA A 5 2.13 -14.43 -18.00
N PRO A 6 3.33 -13.98 -18.44
CA PRO A 6 4.40 -13.55 -17.54
C PRO A 6 3.93 -12.53 -16.49
N TYR A 7 3.01 -11.62 -16.87
CA TYR A 7 2.44 -10.62 -15.96
C TYR A 7 1.74 -11.19 -14.71
N ARG A 8 1.25 -12.45 -14.74
CA ARG A 8 0.60 -13.07 -13.58
C ARG A 8 1.62 -13.58 -12.58
N ILE A 9 2.75 -14.08 -13.08
CA ILE A 9 3.86 -14.50 -12.24
C ILE A 9 4.48 -13.27 -11.58
N ASP A 10 4.68 -12.20 -12.35
CA ASP A 10 5.21 -10.92 -11.85
C ASP A 10 4.38 -10.37 -10.69
N ARG A 11 3.06 -10.57 -10.71
CA ARG A 11 2.14 -10.13 -9.65
C ARG A 11 2.26 -10.97 -8.36
N ILE A 12 2.54 -12.27 -8.50
CA ILE A 12 2.75 -13.15 -7.34
C ILE A 12 4.12 -12.87 -6.74
N THR A 13 5.14 -12.67 -7.58
CA THR A 13 6.48 -12.30 -7.11
C THR A 13 6.50 -10.92 -6.49
N SER A 14 5.79 -9.93 -7.04
CA SER A 14 5.70 -8.59 -6.44
C SER A 14 4.89 -8.57 -5.15
N PHE A 15 3.94 -9.50 -4.96
CA PHE A 15 3.23 -9.66 -3.69
C PHE A 15 4.10 -10.31 -2.61
N LEU A 16 4.92 -11.30 -2.98
CA LEU A 16 5.82 -12.00 -2.05
C LEU A 16 7.08 -11.19 -1.73
N ASP A 17 7.65 -10.55 -2.74
CA ASP A 17 8.83 -9.69 -2.63
C ASP A 17 8.61 -8.40 -3.45
N PRO A 18 7.94 -7.40 -2.87
CA PRO A 18 7.70 -6.13 -3.54
C PRO A 18 8.98 -5.33 -3.79
N TRP A 19 10.08 -5.65 -3.08
CA TRP A 19 11.37 -4.98 -3.22
C TRP A 19 12.17 -5.46 -4.44
N SER A 20 11.75 -6.56 -5.08
CA SER A 20 12.35 -7.05 -6.32
C SER A 20 12.17 -6.08 -7.50
N ASP A 21 11.05 -5.34 -7.54
CA ASP A 21 10.75 -4.29 -8.52
C ASP A 21 10.03 -3.10 -7.85
N PRO A 22 10.80 -2.23 -7.18
CA PRO A 22 10.23 -1.16 -6.35
C PRO A 22 9.67 0.01 -7.16
N LEU A 23 9.97 0.12 -8.46
CA LEU A 23 9.51 1.20 -9.33
C LEU A 23 8.39 0.78 -10.29
N GLY A 24 8.22 -0.52 -10.53
CA GLY A 24 7.15 -1.06 -11.37
C GLY A 24 6.05 -1.70 -10.54
N THR A 25 6.01 -3.04 -10.57
CA THR A 25 4.91 -3.84 -10.02
C THR A 25 4.83 -3.83 -8.50
N GLY A 26 5.94 -3.57 -7.80
CA GLY A 26 6.00 -3.46 -6.34
C GLY A 26 5.76 -2.06 -5.80
N PHE A 27 5.81 -1.02 -6.64
CA PHE A 27 5.75 0.38 -6.21
C PHE A 27 4.52 0.68 -5.35
N GLN A 28 3.33 0.29 -5.82
CA GLN A 28 2.08 0.56 -5.11
C GLN A 28 2.02 -0.17 -3.75
N ILE A 29 2.51 -1.41 -3.69
CA ILE A 29 2.56 -2.22 -2.47
C ILE A 29 3.53 -1.56 -1.47
N ILE A 30 4.72 -1.16 -1.91
CA ILE A 30 5.71 -0.50 -1.05
C ILE A 30 5.15 0.81 -0.49
N GLN A 31 4.53 1.66 -1.32
CA GLN A 31 3.94 2.91 -0.86
C GLN A 31 2.81 2.66 0.14
N SER A 32 1.99 1.63 -0.08
CA SER A 32 0.95 1.24 0.88
C SER A 32 1.52 0.80 2.23
N LEU A 33 2.64 0.06 2.22
CA LEU A 33 3.33 -0.36 3.44
C LEU A 33 3.94 0.85 4.17
N TYR A 34 4.50 1.81 3.43
CA TYR A 34 4.99 3.06 3.98
C TYR A 34 3.89 3.96 4.54
N ALA A 35 2.65 3.87 4.05
CA ALA A 35 1.51 4.60 4.62
C ALA A 35 1.08 4.02 5.97
N ILE A 36 1.12 2.70 6.12
CA ILE A 36 0.72 2.00 7.35
C ILE A 36 1.76 2.20 8.48
N GLY A 37 3.06 2.20 8.15
CA GLY A 37 4.16 2.29 9.12
C GLY A 37 4.11 3.47 10.11
N PRO A 38 3.96 4.73 9.66
CA PRO A 38 4.05 5.91 10.51
C PRO A 38 2.78 6.18 11.35
N GLY A 39 1.67 5.49 11.09
CA GLY A 39 0.38 5.74 11.76
C GLY A 39 0.35 5.45 13.26
N GLY A 40 1.28 4.68 13.82
CA GLY A 40 1.30 4.40 15.26
C GLY A 40 -0.04 3.86 15.80
N LEU A 41 -0.40 4.18 17.05
CA LEU A 41 -1.67 3.72 17.64
C LEU A 41 -2.89 4.56 17.21
N PHE A 42 -2.71 5.87 17.01
CA PHE A 42 -3.81 6.84 16.81
C PHE A 42 -3.84 7.50 15.43
N GLY A 43 -2.87 7.20 14.55
CA GLY A 43 -2.76 7.79 13.22
C GLY A 43 -2.08 9.15 13.21
N MET A 44 -1.91 9.70 12.00
CA MET A 44 -1.45 11.08 11.79
C MET A 44 -2.58 12.11 11.87
N GLY A 45 -3.84 11.67 11.92
CA GLY A 45 -5.03 12.53 11.92
C GLY A 45 -5.79 12.48 10.59
N PHE A 46 -7.12 12.63 10.67
CA PHE A 46 -7.99 12.62 9.49
C PHE A 46 -7.64 13.74 8.52
N GLY A 47 -7.40 13.39 7.26
CA GLY A 47 -7.00 14.33 6.21
C GLY A 47 -5.51 14.69 6.18
N GLU A 48 -4.69 14.23 7.12
CA GLU A 48 -3.24 14.45 7.17
C GLU A 48 -2.43 13.27 6.57
N SER A 49 -3.07 12.41 5.77
CA SER A 49 -2.38 11.32 5.06
C SER A 49 -1.38 11.88 4.04
N ARG A 50 -0.10 11.55 4.20
CA ARG A 50 0.98 12.04 3.33
C ARG A 50 1.09 11.22 2.06
N GLN A 51 0.84 9.92 2.17
CA GLN A 51 0.94 8.97 1.07
C GLN A 51 -0.22 9.09 0.07
N LYS A 52 -1.40 9.54 0.53
CA LYS A 52 -2.59 9.84 -0.31
C LYS A 52 -2.39 10.96 -1.32
N TYR A 53 -1.57 11.98 -1.03
CA TYR A 53 -1.48 13.17 -1.89
C TYR A 53 -0.40 13.08 -2.98
N PHE A 54 0.69 12.35 -2.74
CA PHE A 54 1.88 12.44 -3.61
C PHE A 54 2.43 11.10 -4.09
N TYR A 55 2.06 9.98 -3.46
CA TYR A 55 2.84 8.75 -3.61
C TYR A 55 2.00 7.52 -4.00
N LEU A 56 0.73 7.44 -3.61
CA LEU A 56 -0.16 6.37 -4.08
C LEU A 56 -0.93 6.75 -5.34
N PRO A 57 -0.82 5.98 -6.43
CA PRO A 57 -1.83 5.93 -7.47
C PRO A 57 -3.13 5.36 -6.89
N GLU A 58 -4.26 5.98 -7.21
CA GLU A 58 -5.61 5.51 -6.84
C GLU A 58 -5.82 5.15 -5.34
N PRO A 59 -5.47 6.03 -4.39
CA PRO A 59 -5.53 5.74 -2.95
C PRO A 59 -6.96 5.54 -2.42
N GLN A 60 -7.96 6.01 -3.16
CA GLN A 60 -9.38 5.95 -2.80
C GLN A 60 -10.07 4.62 -3.14
N THR A 61 -9.48 3.79 -4.01
CA THR A 61 -10.07 2.51 -4.42
C THR A 61 -9.24 1.33 -3.92
N ASP A 62 -7.99 1.22 -4.39
CA ASP A 62 -7.22 -0.01 -4.22
C ASP A 62 -6.40 -0.01 -2.91
N PHE A 63 -6.22 1.17 -2.32
CA PHE A 63 -5.40 1.37 -1.13
C PHE A 63 -6.07 2.21 -0.03
N ILE A 64 -7.40 2.25 -0.02
CA ILE A 64 -8.16 2.97 0.99
C ILE A 64 -7.82 2.51 2.41
N PHE A 65 -7.52 1.22 2.58
CA PHE A 65 -7.09 0.66 3.86
C PHE A 65 -5.77 1.26 4.35
N ALA A 66 -4.81 1.45 3.45
CA ALA A 66 -3.51 2.05 3.79
C ALA A 66 -3.68 3.50 4.26
N VAL A 67 -4.60 4.25 3.63
CA VAL A 67 -4.96 5.62 4.05
C VAL A 67 -5.67 5.62 5.41
N ILE A 68 -6.61 4.70 5.65
CA ILE A 68 -7.31 4.60 6.94
C ILE A 68 -6.32 4.25 8.07
N ALA A 69 -5.39 3.34 7.81
CA ALA A 69 -4.36 2.96 8.77
C ALA A 69 -3.35 4.11 9.03
N GLU A 70 -3.04 4.91 8.01
CA GLU A 70 -2.20 6.10 8.15
C GLU A 70 -2.90 7.20 8.96
N GLU A 71 -4.17 7.49 8.66
CA GLU A 71 -4.94 8.59 9.28
C GLU A 71 -5.44 8.22 10.69
N GLY A 72 -5.83 6.96 10.92
CA GLY A 72 -6.44 6.49 12.17
C GLY A 72 -5.60 5.48 12.98
N GLY A 73 -4.42 5.11 12.49
CA GLY A 73 -3.47 4.26 13.20
C GLY A 73 -3.96 2.83 13.42
N PHE A 74 -3.30 2.12 14.33
CA PHE A 74 -3.63 0.75 14.70
C PHE A 74 -5.09 0.58 15.14
N ILE A 75 -5.67 1.57 15.84
CA ILE A 75 -7.06 1.49 16.30
C ILE A 75 -8.03 1.44 15.12
N ALA A 76 -7.83 2.25 14.09
CA ALA A 76 -8.68 2.22 12.90
C ALA A 76 -8.41 0.99 12.01
N GLY A 77 -7.18 0.49 11.97
CA GLY A 77 -6.83 -0.72 11.22
C GLY A 77 -7.25 -2.04 11.90
N ALA A 78 -7.47 -2.02 13.22
CA ALA A 78 -7.83 -3.20 14.03
C ALA A 78 -9.33 -3.28 14.37
N TRP A 79 -10.12 -2.29 13.96
CA TRP A 79 -11.57 -2.24 14.17
C TRP A 79 -12.37 -2.83 13.00
#